data_AF-D2JW17-F1
#
_entry.id   AF-D2JW17-F1
#
_cell.length_a   1.000
_cell.length_b   1.000
_cell.length_c   1.000
_cell.angle_alpha   90.00
_cell.angle_beta   90.00
_cell.angle_gamma   90.00
#
_symmetry.space_group_name_H-M   'P 1'
#
loop_
_entity.id
_entity.type
_entity.pdbx_description
1 polymer ?
#
loop_
_entity_poly.entity_id
_entity_poly.type
_entity_poly.pdbx_seq_one_letter_code
_entity_poly.pdbx_strand_id
1 'polypeptide(L)' 'EALAKEVINTLENKPSNFAPIYPDDMSLKDKITTVAKEIYGADGVQFSGPASRQLAKIEEMGFGNLPV' A
#
# COMPACT_ATOMS: atom_id res chain seq x y z
N GLU A 1 26.13 -19.96 7.05
CA GLU A 1 26.51 -19.93 5.62
C GLU A 1 25.35 -20.21 4.66
N ALA A 2 24.45 -21.16 4.93
CA ALA A 2 23.35 -21.52 4.02
C ALA A 2 22.48 -20.32 3.58
N LEU A 3 22.07 -19.45 4.51
CA LEU A 3 21.28 -18.26 4.20
C LEU A 3 21.99 -17.32 3.21
N ALA A 4 23.29 -17.07 3.39
CA ALA A 4 24.05 -16.18 2.53
C ALA A 4 24.15 -16.70 1.10
N LYS A 5 24.34 -18.02 0.93
CA LYS A 5 24.36 -18.67 -0.39
C LYS A 5 23.01 -18.54 -1.10
N GLU A 6 21.90 -18.72 -0.39
CA GLU A 6 20.56 -18.57 -0.98
C GLU A 6 20.21 -17.13 -1.35
N VAL A 7 20.67 -16.14 -0.56
CA VAL A 7 20.50 -14.73 -0.91
C VAL A 7 21.27 -14.40 -2.19
N ILE A 8 22.54 -14.82 -2.31
CA ILE A 8 23.34 -14.62 -3.54
C ILE A 8 22.66 -15.28 -4.74
N ASN A 9 22.25 -16.54 -4.61
CA ASN A 9 21.54 -17.27 -5.66
C ASN A 9 20.24 -16.56 -6.10
N THR A 10 19.49 -15.99 -5.17
CA THR A 10 18.28 -15.21 -5.47
C THR A 10 18.61 -13.95 -6.26
N LEU A 11 19.65 -13.21 -5.87
CA LEU A 11 20.08 -12.00 -6.57
C LEU A 11 20.56 -12.29 -8.00
N GLU A 12 21.24 -13.42 -8.21
CA GLU A 12 21.79 -13.81 -9.52
C GLU A 12 20.71 -14.36 -10.47
N ASN A 13 19.73 -15.11 -9.96
CA ASN A 13 18.84 -15.93 -10.78
C ASN A 13 17.35 -15.55 -10.72
N LYS A 14 16.95 -14.61 -9.85
CA LYS A 14 15.56 -14.17 -9.70
C LYS A 14 15.47 -12.64 -9.75
N PRO A 15 15.42 -12.02 -10.94
CA PRO A 15 15.29 -10.57 -11.06
C PRO A 15 14.03 -10.08 -10.34
N SER A 16 14.17 -9.03 -9.52
CA SER A 16 13.04 -8.43 -8.83
C SER A 16 12.24 -7.54 -9.79
N ASN A 17 10.92 -7.51 -9.62
CA ASN A 17 10.04 -6.56 -10.28
C ASN A 17 9.32 -5.73 -9.22
N PHE A 18 10.12 -4.98 -8.45
CA PHE A 18 9.60 -4.19 -7.34
C PHE A 18 8.69 -3.06 -7.86
N ALA A 19 7.51 -2.95 -7.26
CA ALA A 19 6.62 -1.83 -7.41
C ALA A 19 5.83 -1.62 -6.10
N PRO A 20 5.48 -0.37 -5.73
CA PRO A 20 4.47 -0.12 -4.71
C PRO A 20 3.14 -0.75 -5.11
N ILE A 21 2.32 -1.10 -4.11
CA ILE A 21 1.01 -1.74 -4.34
C ILE A 21 -0.06 -0.75 -4.83
N TYR A 22 0.20 0.56 -4.78
CA TYR A 22 -0.66 1.61 -5.31
C TYR A 22 0.18 2.81 -5.81
N PRO A 23 -0.30 3.56 -6.81
CA PRO A 23 0.24 4.89 -7.14
C PRO A 23 -0.21 5.99 -6.17
N ASP A 24 0.55 7.09 -6.10
CA ASP A 24 0.32 8.20 -5.18
C ASP A 24 -0.95 9.02 -5.49
N ASP A 25 -1.45 9.01 -6.72
CA ASP A 25 -2.62 9.76 -7.17
C ASP A 25 -3.96 9.10 -6.81
N MET A 26 -3.91 7.89 -6.24
CA MET A 26 -5.08 7.17 -5.76
C MET A 26 -5.72 7.89 -4.56
N SER A 27 -7.06 7.81 -4.42
CA SER A 27 -7.74 8.40 -3.26
C SER A 27 -7.26 7.78 -1.95
N LEU A 28 -7.32 8.52 -0.84
CA LEU A 28 -6.90 8.00 0.47
C LEU A 28 -7.70 6.74 0.87
N LYS A 29 -8.99 6.70 0.53
CA LYS A 29 -9.84 5.53 0.80
C LYS A 29 -9.39 4.29 0.02
N ASP A 30 -9.03 4.47 -1.24
CA ASP A 30 -8.58 3.37 -2.10
C ASP A 30 -7.17 2.91 -1.70
N LYS A 31 -6.28 3.81 -1.28
CA LYS A 31 -4.97 3.45 -0.68
C LYS A 31 -5.14 2.57 0.54
N ILE A 32 -5.98 2.98 1.49
CA ILE A 32 -6.31 2.20 2.71
C ILE A 32 -6.88 0.83 2.32
N THR A 33 -7.80 0.81 1.35
CA THR A 33 -8.45 -0.43 0.90
C THR A 33 -7.46 -1.37 0.20
N THR A 34 -6.52 -0.84 -0.58
CA THR A 34 -5.48 -1.62 -1.26
C THR A 34 -4.58 -2.32 -0.26
N VAL A 35 -4.11 -1.62 0.79
CA VAL A 35 -3.34 -2.24 1.87
C VAL A 35 -4.15 -3.36 2.54
N ALA A 36 -5.41 -3.08 2.89
CA ALA A 36 -6.26 -4.06 3.57
C ALA A 36 -6.49 -5.33 2.74
N LYS A 37 -6.70 -5.20 1.43
CA LYS A 37 -6.94 -6.34 0.52
C LYS A 37 -5.67 -7.09 0.18
N GLU A 38 -4.66 -6.40 -0.32
CA GLU A 38 -3.47 -7.03 -0.90
C GLU A 38 -2.49 -7.54 0.16
N ILE A 39 -2.39 -6.86 1.31
CA ILE A 39 -1.43 -7.20 2.36
C ILE A 39 -2.10 -7.96 3.52
N TYR A 40 -3.28 -7.53 3.96
CA TYR A 40 -3.98 -8.16 5.09
C TYR A 40 -5.00 -9.23 4.68
N GLY A 41 -5.34 -9.34 3.40
CA GLY A 41 -6.31 -10.33 2.91
C GLY A 41 -7.76 -10.05 3.34
N ALA A 42 -8.11 -8.79 3.61
CA ALA A 42 -9.47 -8.40 3.97
C ALA A 42 -10.40 -8.35 2.75
N ASP A 43 -11.70 -8.60 2.94
CA ASP A 43 -12.69 -8.43 1.87
C ASP A 43 -12.90 -6.95 1.48
N GLY A 44 -12.62 -6.03 2.39
CA GLY A 44 -12.76 -4.59 2.19
C GLY A 44 -12.62 -3.80 3.48
N VAL A 45 -12.94 -2.51 3.41
CA VAL A 45 -12.84 -1.57 4.52
C VAL A 45 -14.17 -0.84 4.70
N GLN A 46 -14.65 -0.76 5.95
CA GLN A 46 -15.76 0.11 6.31
C GLN A 46 -15.25 1.36 7.01
N PHE A 47 -15.61 2.51 6.47
CA PHE A 47 -15.25 3.80 7.04
C PHE A 47 -16.43 4.33 7.87
N SER A 48 -16.17 4.63 9.14
CA SER A 48 -17.15 5.34 9.96
C SER A 48 -17.45 6.72 9.38
N GLY A 49 -18.61 7.30 9.73
CA GLY A 49 -18.98 8.65 9.32
C GLY A 49 -17.92 9.71 9.65
N PRO A 50 -17.39 9.75 10.89
CA PRO A 50 -16.27 10.64 11.25
C PRO A 50 -15.02 10.40 10.41
N ALA A 51 -14.62 9.15 10.17
CA ALA A 51 -13.43 8.83 9.37
C ALA A 51 -13.59 9.30 7.92
N SER A 52 -14.74 9.07 7.30
CA SER A 52 -15.02 9.53 5.93
C SER A 52 -14.93 11.05 5.81
N ARG A 53 -15.44 11.81 6.80
CA ARG A 53 -15.34 13.27 6.81
C ARG A 53 -13.90 13.76 6.97
N GLN A 54 -13.14 13.09 7.83
CA GLN A 54 -11.74 13.45 8.05
C GLN A 54 -10.88 13.18 6.81
N LEU A 55 -11.08 12.04 6.14
CA LEU A 55 -10.36 11.71 4.90
C LEU A 55 -10.65 12.73 3.80
N ALA A 56 -11.91 13.10 3.60
CA ALA A 56 -12.28 14.14 2.62
C ALA A 56 -11.59 15.48 2.93
N LYS A 57 -11.57 15.90 4.20
CA LYS A 57 -10.88 17.13 4.60
C LYS A 57 -9.38 17.07 4.34
N ILE A 58 -8.73 15.92 4.56
CA ILE A 58 -7.30 15.75 4.30
C ILE A 58 -7.02 15.89 2.79
N GLU A 59 -7.87 15.32 1.94
CA GLU A 59 -7.77 15.47 0.48
C GLU A 59 -7.97 16.94 0.05
N GLU A 60 -8.97 17.63 0.61
CA GLU A 60 -9.22 19.07 0.36
C GLU A 60 -8.04 19.95 0.77
N MET A 61 -7.30 19.57 1.81
CA MET A 61 -6.09 20.27 2.25
C MET A 61 -4.88 20.03 1.32
N GLY A 62 -5.03 19.23 0.25
CA GLY A 62 -3.98 18.92 -0.71
C GLY A 62 -3.07 17.76 -0.28
N PHE A 63 -3.45 17.01 0.76
CA PHE A 63 -2.65 15.89 1.27
C PHE A 63 -3.08 14.53 0.71
N GLY A 64 -3.99 14.50 -0.25
CA GLY A 64 -4.50 13.26 -0.84
C GLY A 64 -3.43 12.40 -1.51
N ASN A 65 -2.36 13.02 -2.00
CA ASN A 65 -1.27 12.32 -2.69
C ASN A 65 -0.18 11.77 -1.75
N LEU A 66 -0.34 11.94 -0.44
CA LEU A 66 0.58 11.34 0.52
C LEU A 66 0.31 9.82 0.66
N PRO A 67 1.34 9.01 0.99
CA PRO A 67 1.15 7.60 1.29
C PRO A 67 0.30 7.36 2.54
N VAL A 68 -0.28 6.16 2.62
CA VAL A 68 -1.02 5.61 3.76
C VAL A 68 -0.26 4.43 4.33
#